data_AF-A0A3D9FUY9-F1
#
_entry.id   AF-A0A3D9FUY9-F1
#
_cell.length_a   1.000
_cell.length_b   1.000
_cell.length_c   1.000
_cell.angle_alpha   90.00
_cell.angle_beta   90.00
_cell.angle_gamma   90.00
#
_symmetry.space_group_name_H-M   'P 1'
#
loop_
_entity.id
_entity.type
_entity.pdbx_description
1 polymer ?
#
loop_
_entity_poly.entity_id
_entity_poly.type
_entity_poly.pdbx_seq_one_letter_code
_entity_poly.pdbx_strand_id
1 'polypeptide(L)'
;METNLNNNQEQIALKEIATKKVIKLKSFYKHLFVYLIAMILFLLKEYTNLPLNVFPIKYFNWVVVIIWTAVIIGSVIDLVASFMIFDEEWEERKMRDILEKKYKKQKWE
;
A
#
# COMPACT_ATOMS: atom_id res chain seq x y z
N MET A 1 -17.23 24.48 -25.68
CA MET A 1 -15.86 23.95 -25.55
C MET A 1 -15.50 23.55 -24.12
N GLU A 2 -16.09 24.16 -23.08
CA GLU A 2 -15.72 23.94 -21.67
C GLU A 2 -16.00 22.54 -21.10
N THR A 3 -16.99 21.82 -21.65
CA THR A 3 -17.38 20.49 -21.15
C THR A 3 -16.28 19.43 -21.34
N ASN A 4 -15.49 19.53 -22.43
CA ASN A 4 -14.39 18.60 -22.69
C ASN A 4 -13.15 18.87 -21.84
N LEU A 5 -12.88 20.14 -21.51
CA LEU A 5 -11.76 20.53 -20.64
C LEU A 5 -11.96 20.02 -19.20
N ASN A 6 -13.18 20.16 -18.68
CA ASN A 6 -13.51 19.71 -17.33
C ASN A 6 -13.41 18.18 -17.20
N ASN A 7 -13.90 17.46 -18.23
CA ASN A 7 -13.84 16.00 -18.29
C ASN A 7 -12.38 15.48 -18.35
N ASN A 8 -11.49 16.21 -19.03
CA ASN A 8 -10.06 15.88 -19.06
C ASN A 8 -9.38 16.15 -17.70
N GLN A 9 -9.71 17.24 -17.01
CA GLN A 9 -9.15 17.54 -15.69
C GLN A 9 -9.61 16.54 -14.61
N GLU A 10 -10.88 16.13 -14.65
CA GLU A 10 -11.39 15.06 -13.78
C GLU A 10 -10.66 13.74 -14.05
N GLN A 11 -10.47 13.37 -15.32
CA GLN A 11 -9.72 12.16 -15.68
C GLN A 11 -8.24 12.21 -15.26
N ILE A 12 -7.56 13.35 -15.40
CA ILE A 12 -6.17 13.51 -14.94
C ILE A 12 -6.08 13.37 -13.42
N ALA A 13 -7.00 13.98 -12.68
CA ALA A 13 -7.05 13.86 -11.22
C ALA A 13 -7.27 12.39 -10.80
N LEU A 14 -8.29 11.73 -11.36
CA LEU A 14 -8.58 10.30 -11.15
C LEU A 14 -7.35 9.42 -11.43
N LYS A 15 -6.64 9.72 -12.52
CA LYS A 15 -5.43 8.98 -12.91
C LYS A 15 -4.29 9.21 -11.92
N GLU A 16 -4.06 10.44 -11.44
CA GLU A 16 -3.04 10.71 -10.42
C GLU A 16 -3.32 9.96 -9.10
N ILE A 17 -4.59 9.90 -8.69
CA ILE A 17 -5.00 9.19 -7.46
C ILE A 17 -4.76 7.70 -7.60
N ALA A 18 -5.22 7.11 -8.71
CA ALA A 18 -4.98 5.71 -9.02
C ALA A 18 -3.47 5.42 -9.06
N THR A 19 -2.68 6.30 -9.67
CA THR A 19 -1.22 6.14 -9.75
C THR A 19 -0.56 6.23 -8.37
N LYS A 20 -0.97 7.17 -7.52
CA LYS A 20 -0.48 7.29 -6.13
C LYS A 20 -0.85 6.05 -5.30
N LYS A 21 -2.08 5.54 -5.41
CA LYS A 21 -2.51 4.29 -4.76
C LYS A 21 -1.63 3.12 -5.20
N VAL A 22 -1.40 2.97 -6.51
CA VAL A 22 -0.55 1.90 -7.07
C VAL A 22 0.90 2.02 -6.63
N ILE A 23 1.47 3.23 -6.57
CA ILE A 23 2.85 3.43 -6.11
C ILE A 23 3.00 3.05 -4.62
N LYS A 24 2.06 3.46 -3.76
CA LYS A 24 2.05 3.10 -2.34
C LYS A 24 1.95 1.59 -2.16
N LEU A 25 1.02 0.96 -2.89
CA LEU A 25 0.82 -0.49 -2.89
C LEU A 25 2.04 -1.25 -3.41
N LYS A 26 2.72 -0.72 -4.44
CA LYS A 26 3.94 -1.31 -5.03
C LYS A 26 5.11 -1.29 -4.05
N SER A 27 5.25 -0.23 -3.25
CA SER A 27 6.28 -0.16 -2.20
C SER A 27 6.03 -1.21 -1.12
N PHE A 28 4.78 -1.35 -0.69
CA PHE A 28 4.38 -2.38 0.27
C PHE A 28 4.61 -3.79 -0.27
N TYR A 29 4.20 -4.07 -1.51
CA TYR A 29 4.36 -5.40 -2.13
C TYR A 29 5.83 -5.81 -2.25
N LYS A 30 6.76 -4.87 -2.46
CA LYS A 30 8.19 -5.18 -2.44
C LYS A 30 8.65 -5.71 -1.08
N HIS A 31 8.21 -5.08 0.00
CA HIS A 31 8.55 -5.51 1.36
C HIS A 31 7.91 -6.87 1.68
N LEU A 32 6.63 -7.04 1.32
CA LEU A 32 5.91 -8.32 1.45
C LEU A 32 6.60 -9.44 0.65
N PHE A 33 7.05 -9.16 -0.57
CA PHE A 33 7.69 -10.14 -1.44
C PHE A 33 9.05 -10.61 -0.91
N VAL A 34 9.90 -9.68 -0.46
CA VAL A 34 11.18 -10.01 0.19
C VAL A 34 10.94 -10.81 1.48
N TYR A 35 9.90 -10.46 2.24
CA TYR A 35 9.51 -11.20 3.42
C TYR A 35 9.04 -12.63 3.11
N LEU A 36 8.21 -12.81 2.09
CA LEU A 36 7.74 -14.13 1.65
C LEU A 36 8.92 -15.05 1.31
N ILE A 37 9.93 -14.52 0.61
CA ILE A 37 11.17 -15.25 0.31
C ILE A 37 11.90 -15.63 1.61
N ALA A 38 12.06 -14.69 2.55
CA ALA A 38 12.71 -14.96 3.83
C ALA A 38 11.96 -16.03 4.66
N MET A 39 10.62 -16.00 4.68
CA MET A 39 9.80 -17.01 5.36
C MET A 39 9.93 -18.39 4.73
N ILE A 40 9.91 -18.48 3.39
CA ILE A 40 10.10 -19.74 2.68
C ILE A 40 11.49 -20.32 2.98
N LEU A 41 12.54 -19.49 2.95
CA LEU A 41 13.90 -19.91 3.30
C LEU A 41 14.00 -20.39 4.76
N PHE A 42 13.32 -19.71 5.70
CA PHE A 42 13.27 -20.13 7.09
C PHE A 42 12.55 -21.47 7.27
N LEU A 43 11.36 -21.63 6.66
CA LEU A 43 10.59 -22.88 6.71
C LEU A 43 11.34 -24.03 6.06
N LEU A 44 12.04 -23.79 4.94
CA LEU A 44 12.90 -24.81 4.34
C LEU A 44 13.98 -25.25 5.32
N LYS A 45 14.69 -24.33 5.94
CA LYS A 45 15.75 -24.63 6.93
C LYS A 45 15.24 -25.41 8.15
N GLU A 46 13.99 -25.17 8.56
CA GLU A 46 13.38 -25.88 9.70
C GLU A 46 12.87 -27.28 9.32
N TYR A 47 12.18 -27.41 8.18
CA TYR A 47 11.56 -28.67 7.76
C TYR A 47 12.54 -29.63 7.07
N THR A 48 13.48 -29.09 6.32
CA THR A 48 14.63 -29.86 5.87
C THR A 48 15.71 -29.62 6.91
N ASN A 49 16.13 -30.66 7.63
CA ASN A 49 17.32 -30.64 8.52
C ASN A 49 18.61 -30.43 7.70
N LEU A 50 18.58 -29.52 6.73
CA LEU A 50 19.73 -29.10 5.97
C LEU A 50 20.71 -28.48 6.97
N PRO A 51 21.98 -28.93 6.98
CA PRO A 51 23.03 -28.28 7.73
C PRO A 51 23.40 -26.97 7.04
N LEU A 52 22.47 -26.03 6.96
CA LEU A 52 22.71 -24.64 6.55
C LEU A 52 23.43 -23.94 7.71
N ASN A 53 24.66 -24.39 7.97
CA ASN A 53 25.61 -23.79 8.91
C ASN A 53 26.29 -22.56 8.28
N VAL A 54 25.62 -21.93 7.32
CA VAL A 54 26.07 -20.72 6.63
C VAL A 54 25.61 -19.51 7.45
N PHE A 55 26.52 -18.58 7.70
CA PHE A 55 26.21 -17.30 8.32
C PHE A 55 25.35 -16.48 7.34
N PRO A 56 24.20 -15.87 7.73
CA PRO A 56 23.64 -15.69 9.09
C PRO A 56 22.55 -16.70 9.50
N ILE A 57 22.24 -17.69 8.65
CA ILE A 57 21.12 -18.64 8.81
C ILE A 57 21.26 -19.48 10.09
N LYS A 58 22.48 -19.72 10.58
CA LYS A 58 22.75 -20.38 11.87
C LYS A 58 22.07 -19.69 13.07
N TYR A 59 21.91 -18.37 13.06
CA TYR A 59 21.34 -17.59 14.17
C TYR A 59 19.82 -17.43 14.08
N PHE A 60 19.20 -17.94 13.01
CA PHE A 60 17.76 -17.94 12.85
C PHE A 60 17.15 -18.94 13.83
N ASN A 61 16.79 -18.44 15.02
CA ASN A 61 16.09 -19.12 16.10
C ASN A 61 14.62 -18.70 16.14
N TRP A 62 13.80 -19.45 16.90
CA TRP A 62 12.38 -19.15 17.12
C TRP A 62 12.10 -17.69 17.55
N VAL A 63 13.01 -17.09 18.33
CA VAL A 63 12.94 -15.67 18.74
C VAL A 63 12.99 -14.73 17.54
N VAL A 64 13.86 -15.01 16.56
CA VAL A 64 13.97 -14.21 15.34
C VAL A 64 12.66 -14.30 14.56
N VAL A 65 12.09 -15.50 14.44
CA VAL A 65 10.81 -15.71 13.76
C VAL A 65 9.68 -14.94 14.43
N ILE A 66 9.59 -14.97 15.76
CA ILE A 66 8.57 -14.22 16.51
C ILE A 66 8.70 -12.71 16.27
N ILE A 67 9.92 -12.17 16.38
CA ILE A 67 10.15 -10.73 16.15
C ILE A 67 9.77 -10.35 14.71
N TRP A 68 10.21 -11.14 13.73
CA TRP A 68 9.87 -10.92 12.33
C TRP A 68 8.36 -11.05 12.06
N THR A 69 7.67 -11.94 12.78
CA THR A 69 6.21 -12.09 12.69
C THR A 69 5.50 -10.84 13.22
N ALA A 70 5.95 -10.30 14.36
CA ALA A 70 5.41 -9.07 14.93
C ALA A 70 5.63 -7.85 14.02
N VAL A 71 6.83 -7.72 13.43
CA VAL A 71 7.13 -6.65 12.44
C VAL A 71 6.18 -6.71 11.24
N ILE A 72 5.81 -7.91 10.81
CA ILE A 72 4.91 -8.11 9.68
C ILE A 72 3.47 -7.78 10.03
N ILE A 73 3.00 -8.18 11.20
CA ILE A 73 1.69 -7.79 11.69
C ILE A 73 1.59 -6.26 11.74
N GLY A 74 2.60 -5.59 12.29
CA GLY A 74 2.68 -4.12 12.28
C GLY A 74 2.65 -3.52 10.86
N SER A 75 3.37 -4.13 9.92
CA SER A 75 3.41 -3.68 8.52
C SER A 75 2.05 -3.85 7.81
N VAL A 76 1.33 -4.93 8.09
CA VAL A 76 -0.03 -5.18 7.56
C VAL A 76 -1.02 -4.17 8.14
N ILE A 77 -0.94 -3.91 9.45
CA ILE A 77 -1.78 -2.89 10.10
C ILE A 77 -1.52 -1.50 9.50
N ASP A 78 -0.26 -1.12 9.32
CA ASP A 78 0.11 0.16 8.71
C ASP A 78 -0.42 0.28 7.27
N LEU A 79 -0.33 -0.79 6.46
CA LEU A 79 -0.94 -0.80 5.12
C LEU A 79 -2.45 -0.59 5.17
N VAL A 80 -3.14 -1.37 6.01
CA VAL A 80 -4.60 -1.31 6.13
C VAL A 80 -5.03 0.07 6.64
N ALA A 81 -4.35 0.62 7.63
CA ALA A 81 -4.58 1.98 8.12
C ALA A 81 -4.32 3.02 7.02
N SER A 82 -3.24 2.88 6.25
CA SER A 82 -2.94 3.76 5.13
C SER A 82 -3.95 3.64 3.99
N PHE A 83 -4.58 2.48 3.79
CA PHE A 83 -5.67 2.31 2.83
C PHE A 83 -6.99 2.87 3.35
N MET A 84 -7.31 2.66 4.62
CA MET A 84 -8.60 3.03 5.20
C MET A 84 -8.68 4.52 5.54
N ILE A 85 -7.66 5.07 6.20
CA ILE A 85 -7.64 6.47 6.68
C ILE A 85 -7.42 7.46 5.54
N PHE A 86 -6.50 7.17 4.61
CA PHE A 86 -6.20 8.10 3.52
C PHE A 86 -7.20 8.05 2.38
N ASP A 87 -8.03 7.02 2.26
CA ASP A 87 -8.98 6.93 1.16
C ASP A 87 -10.26 7.71 1.46
N GLU A 88 -10.86 7.45 2.61
CA GLU A 88 -12.18 8.01 2.96
C GLU A 88 -12.12 9.54 3.12
N GLU A 89 -11.15 10.04 3.87
CA GLU A 89 -10.99 11.48 4.15
C GLU A 89 -10.51 12.28 2.92
N TRP A 90 -9.85 11.61 1.97
CA TRP A 90 -9.40 12.20 0.72
C TRP A 90 -10.51 12.20 -0.33
N GLU A 91 -11.25 11.09 -0.46
CA GLU A 91 -12.41 10.99 -1.34
C GLU A 91 -13.49 11.98 -0.94
N GLU A 92 -13.79 12.11 0.36
CA GLU A 92 -14.79 13.05 0.86
C GLU A 92 -14.41 14.50 0.56
N ARG A 93 -13.14 14.88 0.77
CA ARG A 93 -12.64 16.21 0.38
C ARG A 93 -12.77 16.45 -1.11
N LYS A 94 -12.43 15.46 -1.95
CA LYS A 94 -12.47 15.63 -3.40
C LYS A 94 -13.90 15.72 -3.92
N MET A 95 -14.82 14.94 -3.36
CA MET A 95 -16.23 14.98 -3.71
C MET A 95 -16.83 16.36 -3.38
N ARG A 96 -16.48 16.91 -2.21
CA ARG A 96 -16.89 18.25 -1.79
C ARG A 96 -16.37 19.34 -2.73
N ASP A 97 -15.10 19.25 -3.14
CA ASP A 97 -14.47 20.18 -4.10
C ASP A 97 -15.17 20.17 -5.47
N ILE A 98 -15.56 18.98 -5.96
CA ILE A 98 -16.29 18.81 -7.23
C ILE A 98 -17.72 19.38 -7.12
N LEU A 99 -18.42 19.09 -6.02
CA LEU A 99 -19.76 19.60 -5.75
C LEU A 99 -19.76 21.13 -5.65
N GLU A 100 -18.80 21.72 -4.96
CA GLU A 100 -18.67 23.17 -4.82
C GLU A 100 -18.37 23.84 -6.16
N LYS A 101 -17.48 23.27 -6.98
CA LYS A 101 -17.20 23.77 -8.34
C LYS A 101 -18.45 23.73 -9.23
N LYS A 102 -19.24 22.66 -9.17
CA LYS A 102 -20.52 22.57 -9.91
C LYS A 102 -21.52 23.62 -9.43
N TYR A 103 -21.72 23.73 -8.12
CA TYR A 103 -22.67 24.68 -7.54
C TYR A 103 -22.32 26.13 -7.85
N LYS A 104 -21.03 26.50 -7.77
CA LYS A 104 -20.56 27.83 -8.12
C LYS A 104 -20.80 28.13 -9.60
N LYS A 105 -20.51 27.19 -10.50
CA LYS A 105 -20.71 27.36 -11.95
C LYS A 105 -22.19 27.60 -12.31
N GLN A 106 -23.10 26.83 -11.70
CA GLN A 106 -24.54 26.91 -11.94
C GLN A 106 -25.18 28.22 -11.43
N LYS A 107 -24.51 28.96 -10.52
CA LYS A 107 -24.99 30.26 -10.01
C LYS A 107 -24.62 31.44 -10.90
N TRP A 108 -23.69 31.25 -11.83
CA TRP A 108 -23.22 32.29 -12.76
C TRP A 108 -23.77 32.10 -14.19
N GLU A 109 -24.59 31.07 -14.41
CA GLU A 109 -25.45 30.86 -15.59
C GLU A 109 -26.90 31.21 -15.24
#